data_AF-L5N9U8-F1
#
_entry.id   AF-L5N9U8-F1
#
_cell.length_a   1.000
_cell.length_b   1.000
_cell.length_c   1.000
_cell.angle_alpha   90.00
_cell.angle_beta   90.00
_cell.angle_gamma   90.00
#
_symmetry.space_group_name_H-M   'P 1'
#
loop_
_entity.id
_entity.type
_entity.pdbx_description
1 polymer ?
#
loop_
_entity_poly.entity_id
_entity_poly.type
_entity_poly.pdbx_seq_one_letter_code
_entity_poly.pdbx_strand_id
1 'polypeptide(L)'
;AGGDAPGDDGREADSGGSFDDPWGAAQFLDSIEGSAYGTSPEKLRGGLDLVTTRESVWISPGIPFLVPMFVGLVVAFVYGDVLFGVLGALSIV
;
A
#
# COMPACT_ATOMS: atom_id res chain seq x y z
N ALA A 1 -18.58 -23.60 48.37
CA ALA A 1 -17.14 -23.58 48.09
C ALA A 1 -17.00 -23.68 46.57
N GLY A 2 -16.58 -22.64 45.83
CA GLY A 2 -15.45 -21.75 46.08
C GLY A 2 -14.30 -22.27 45.21
N GLY A 3 -14.00 -21.56 44.11
CA GLY A 3 -12.97 -21.93 43.16
C GLY A 3 -12.81 -20.86 42.08
N ASP A 4 -12.22 -19.74 42.50
CA ASP A 4 -11.74 -18.62 41.67
C ASP A 4 -10.87 -19.10 40.50
N ALA A 5 -11.15 -18.61 39.30
CA ALA A 5 -10.16 -18.49 38.24
C ALA A 5 -9.68 -17.03 38.22
N PRO A 6 -8.39 -16.74 38.43
CA PRO A 6 -7.87 -15.39 38.42
C PRO A 6 -7.54 -14.93 37.00
N GLY A 7 -7.71 -13.64 36.75
CA GLY A 7 -7.08 -12.93 35.64
C GLY A 7 -7.97 -12.74 34.42
N ASP A 8 -9.07 -12.01 34.58
CA ASP A 8 -9.43 -11.05 33.54
C ASP A 8 -8.27 -10.05 33.52
N ASP A 9 -7.37 -10.19 32.56
CA ASP A 9 -6.30 -9.24 32.28
C ASP A 9 -6.96 -8.01 31.66
N GLY A 10 -7.71 -7.31 32.51
CA GLY A 10 -8.30 -6.02 32.26
C GLY A 10 -7.18 -5.05 31.94
N ARG A 11 -6.82 -5.00 30.65
CA ARG A 11 -6.54 -3.72 30.03
C ARG A 11 -7.84 -2.96 30.14
N GLU A 12 -8.00 -2.25 31.25
CA GLU A 12 -8.93 -1.13 31.35
C GLU A 12 -8.65 -0.28 30.12
N ALA A 13 -9.48 -0.45 29.09
CA ALA A 13 -9.66 0.56 28.09
C ALA A 13 -10.21 1.73 28.89
N ASP A 14 -9.31 2.67 29.22
CA ASP A 14 -9.61 3.99 29.75
C ASP A 14 -10.52 4.68 28.73
N SER A 15 -11.80 4.33 28.80
CA SER A 15 -12.86 4.67 27.85
C SER A 15 -13.54 5.97 28.28
N GLY A 16 -12.78 6.84 28.96
CA GLY A 16 -13.23 8.14 29.46
C GLY A 16 -12.60 9.36 28.78
N GLY A 17 -11.56 9.18 27.95
CA GLY A 17 -10.90 10.27 27.22
C GLY A 17 -11.35 10.35 25.76
N SER A 18 -11.59 11.56 25.25
CA SER A 18 -11.68 11.75 23.80
C SER A 18 -10.33 11.38 23.18
N PHE A 19 -10.28 10.25 22.46
CA PHE A 19 -9.08 9.90 21.71
C PHE A 19 -8.94 10.87 20.52
N ASP A 20 -7.87 11.66 20.52
CA ASP A 20 -7.54 12.54 19.39
C ASP A 20 -7.29 11.75 18.10
N ASP A 21 -6.99 10.45 18.22
CA ASP A 21 -6.83 9.49 17.12
C ASP A 21 -7.73 8.25 17.34
N PRO A 22 -9.02 8.30 16.95
CA PRO A 22 -9.99 7.22 17.18
C PRO A 22 -9.59 5.87 16.57
N TRP A 23 -8.76 5.90 15.52
CA TRP A 23 -8.29 4.70 14.83
C TRP A 23 -6.89 4.26 15.27
N GLY A 24 -6.21 5.05 16.12
CA GLY A 24 -4.80 4.83 16.48
C GLY A 24 -3.87 4.81 15.26
N ALA A 25 -4.23 5.49 14.17
CA ALA A 25 -3.51 5.44 12.91
C ALA A 25 -2.06 5.93 13.03
N ALA A 26 -1.81 6.94 13.86
CA ALA A 26 -0.47 7.45 14.11
C ALA A 26 0.38 6.41 14.87
N GLN A 27 -0.16 5.87 15.96
CA GLN A 27 0.52 4.83 16.75
C GLN A 27 0.81 3.58 15.91
N PHE A 28 -0.14 3.18 15.06
CA PHE A 28 0.03 2.03 14.18
C PHE A 28 1.21 2.25 13.21
N LEU A 29 1.28 3.42 12.56
CA LEU A 29 2.36 3.72 11.61
C LEU A 29 3.73 3.79 12.29
N ASP A 30 3.80 4.27 13.53
CA ASP A 30 5.04 4.27 14.31
C ASP A 30 5.48 2.87 14.75
N SER A 31 4.53 1.92 14.84
CA SER A 31 4.81 0.55 15.31
C SER A 31 5.34 -0.39 14.23
N ILE A 32 5.19 -0.04 12.95
CA ILE A 32 5.55 -0.90 11.82
C ILE A 32 6.91 -0.52 11.24
N GLU A 33 7.60 -1.51 10.68
CA GLU A 33 8.79 -1.27 9.87
C GLU A 33 8.38 -0.77 8.48
N GLY A 34 8.87 0.40 8.07
CA GLY A 34 8.52 1.07 6.82
C GLY A 34 7.31 2.01 6.90
N SER A 35 6.83 2.52 5.76
CA SER A 35 5.85 3.64 5.71
C SER A 35 4.45 3.25 5.21
N ALA A 36 4.09 1.96 5.23
CA ALA A 36 2.83 1.44 4.65
C ALA A 36 2.52 2.07 3.27
N TYR A 37 3.44 1.88 2.32
CA TYR A 37 3.39 2.47 0.97
C TYR A 37 3.36 4.01 0.96
N GLY A 38 4.03 4.66 1.90
CA GLY A 38 4.10 6.13 1.99
C GLY A 38 2.78 6.78 2.40
N THR A 39 1.92 6.06 3.12
CA THR A 39 0.67 6.62 3.64
C THR A 39 0.96 7.60 4.79
N SER A 40 -0.05 8.41 5.15
CA SER A 40 0.02 9.30 6.33
C SER A 40 -1.07 8.92 7.33
N PRO A 41 -0.95 9.30 8.62
CA PRO A 41 -1.98 9.03 9.61
C PRO A 41 -3.37 9.52 9.18
N GLU A 42 -3.46 10.70 8.56
CA GLU A 42 -4.72 11.30 8.07
C GLU A 42 -5.34 10.48 6.94
N LYS A 43 -4.51 10.02 5.99
CA LYS A 43 -4.98 9.17 4.89
C LYS A 43 -5.47 7.82 5.39
N LEU A 44 -4.77 7.25 6.37
CA LEU A 44 -5.15 5.97 6.97
C LEU A 44 -6.47 6.09 7.74
N ARG A 45 -6.64 7.11 8.60
CA ARG A 45 -7.92 7.39 9.29
C ARG A 45 -9.07 7.54 8.31
N GLY A 46 -8.91 8.41 7.30
CA GLY A 46 -9.96 8.62 6.29
C GLY A 46 -10.28 7.35 5.49
N GLY A 47 -9.28 6.51 5.24
CA GLY A 47 -9.47 5.19 4.62
C GLY A 47 -10.27 4.24 5.51
N LEU A 48 -9.96 4.17 6.80
CA LEU A 48 -10.67 3.35 7.80
C LEU A 48 -12.12 3.81 7.99
N ASP A 49 -12.35 5.12 8.08
CA ASP A 49 -13.70 5.72 8.11
C ASP A 49 -14.51 5.35 6.87
N LEU A 50 -13.87 5.38 5.70
CA LEU A 50 -14.52 5.04 4.43
C LEU A 50 -14.95 3.57 4.39
N VAL A 51 -14.06 2.64 4.74
CA VAL A 51 -14.34 1.20 4.67
C VAL A 51 -15.28 0.73 5.78
N THR A 52 -15.30 1.40 6.94
CA THR A 52 -16.28 1.07 7.98
C THR A 52 -17.69 1.57 7.65
N THR A 53 -17.81 2.58 6.79
CA THR A 53 -19.10 3.21 6.46
C THR A 53 -19.68 2.68 5.15
N ARG A 54 -18.84 2.21 4.22
CA ARG A 54 -19.27 1.75 2.89
C ARG A 54 -19.05 0.26 2.69
N GLU A 55 -20.06 -0.42 2.16
CA GLU A 55 -19.97 -1.85 1.80
C GLU A 55 -19.11 -2.12 0.55
N SER A 56 -18.86 -1.10 -0.28
CA SER A 56 -18.01 -1.22 -1.47
C SER A 56 -17.17 0.03 -1.72
N VAL A 57 -15.91 -0.18 -2.10
CA VAL A 57 -14.96 0.89 -2.43
C VAL A 57 -14.33 0.59 -3.77
N TRP A 58 -14.35 1.58 -4.66
CA TRP A 58 -13.68 1.52 -5.95
C TRP A 58 -12.21 1.87 -5.76
N ILE A 59 -11.33 0.92 -6.06
CA ILE A 59 -9.89 1.10 -6.04
C ILE A 59 -9.44 1.24 -7.49
N SER A 60 -8.88 2.39 -7.85
CA SER A 60 -8.18 2.55 -9.13
C SER A 60 -6.85 1.81 -9.04
N PRO A 61 -6.63 0.71 -9.77
CA PRO A 61 -5.33 0.07 -9.81
C PRO A 61 -4.31 1.06 -10.38
N GLY A 62 -3.16 1.23 -9.74
CA GLY A 62 -2.06 1.99 -10.35
C GLY A 62 -1.69 1.34 -11.68
N ILE A 63 -1.49 2.14 -12.73
CA ILE A 63 -1.07 1.62 -14.05
C ILE A 63 0.37 1.12 -13.89
N PRO A 64 0.64 -0.20 -13.96
CA PRO A 64 1.98 -0.73 -13.73
C PRO A 64 2.84 -0.48 -14.97
N PHE A 65 3.46 0.69 -15.07
CA PHE A 65 4.27 1.06 -16.24
C PHE A 65 5.66 0.42 -16.24
N LEU A 66 6.17 0.02 -15.06
CA LEU A 66 7.51 -0.52 -14.89
C LEU A 66 7.69 -1.85 -15.66
N VAL A 67 6.73 -2.77 -15.57
CA VAL A 67 6.83 -4.09 -16.21
C VAL A 67 6.85 -3.97 -17.74
N PRO A 68 5.91 -3.26 -18.39
CA PRO A 68 6.00 -3.00 -19.84
C PRO A 68 7.29 -2.31 -20.27
N MET A 69 7.76 -1.32 -19.51
CA MET A 69 9.03 -0.64 -19.79
C MET A 69 10.22 -1.58 -19.70
N PHE A 70 10.27 -2.43 -18.67
CA PHE A 70 11.32 -3.41 -18.51
C PHE A 70 11.33 -4.42 -19.66
N VAL A 71 10.16 -4.91 -20.08
CA VAL A 71 10.04 -5.78 -21.26
C VAL A 71 10.57 -5.07 -22.50
N GLY A 72 10.17 -3.81 -22.73
CA GLY A 72 10.67 -3.00 -23.84
C GLY A 72 12.19 -2.85 -23.81
N LEU A 73 12.77 -2.65 -22.63
CA LEU A 73 14.21 -2.59 -22.43
C LEU A 73 14.91 -3.91 -22.80
N VAL A 74 14.39 -5.04 -22.31
CA VAL A 74 14.93 -6.37 -22.63
C VAL A 74 14.87 -6.63 -24.14
N VAL A 75 13.74 -6.29 -24.78
CA VAL A 75 13.57 -6.43 -26.23
C VAL A 75 14.58 -5.54 -26.98
N ALA A 76 14.78 -4.31 -26.54
CA ALA A 76 15.77 -3.41 -27.14
C ALA A 76 17.20 -3.95 -27.02
N PHE A 77 17.55 -4.63 -25.93
CA PHE A 77 18.87 -5.26 -25.79
C PHE A 77 19.06 -6.52 -26.64
N VAL A 78 18.00 -7.33 -26.84
CA VAL A 78 18.10 -8.61 -27.56
C VAL A 78 17.87 -8.45 -29.07
N TYR A 79 17.02 -7.49 -29.46
CA TYR A 79 16.59 -7.26 -30.84
C TYR A 79 16.91 -5.84 -31.33
N GLY A 80 17.70 -5.06 -30.60
CA GLY A 80 18.02 -3.67 -30.96
C GLY A 80 18.62 -3.55 -32.36
N ASP A 81 19.45 -4.51 -32.74
CA ASP A 81 20.08 -4.56 -34.06
C ASP A 81 19.07 -4.80 -35.20
N VAL A 82 17.91 -5.40 -34.91
CA VAL A 82 16.84 -5.56 -35.90
C VAL A 82 16.34 -4.20 -36.38
N LEU A 83 16.20 -3.24 -35.46
CA LEU A 83 15.80 -1.88 -35.82
C LEU A 83 16.86 -1.24 -36.72
N PHE A 84 18.14 -1.29 -36.33
CA PHE A 84 19.23 -0.76 -37.16
C PHE A 84 19.34 -1.44 -38.53
N GLY A 85 19.11 -2.76 -38.59
CA GLY A 85 19.06 -3.51 -39.85
C GLY A 85 17.93 -3.03 -40.78
N VAL A 86 16.74 -2.76 -40.24
CA VAL A 86 15.62 -2.21 -41.01
C VAL A 86 15.92 -0.80 -41.50
N LEU A 87 16.48 0.08 -40.65
CA LEU A 87 16.86 1.43 -41.06
C LEU A 87 17.94 1.41 -42.16
N GLY A 88 18.92 0.52 -42.07
CA GLY A 88 19.95 0.34 -43.10
C GLY A 88 19.36 -0.14 -44.42
N ALA A 89 18.41 -1.08 -44.37
CA ALA A 89 17.69 -1.53 -45.58
C ALA A 89 16.88 -0.41 -46.25
N LEU A 90 16.38 0.54 -45.46
CA LEU A 90 15.67 1.74 -45.94
C LEU A 90 16.62 2.88 -46.35
N SER A 91 17.95 2.69 -46.28
CA SER A 91 18.98 3.72 -46.54
C SER A 91 18.85 4.97 -45.65
N ILE A 92 18.24 4.82 -44.47
CA ILE A 92 18.09 5.90 -43.48
C ILE A 92 19.39 6.07 -42.68
N VAL A 93 20.15 4.98 -42.53
CA VAL A 93 21.49 4.91 -41.92
C VAL A 93 22.43 4.15 -42.84
#